data_AF-A0A9E2MML2-F1
#
_entry.id   AF-A0A9E2MML2-F1
#
_cell.length_a   1.000
_cell.length_b   1.000
_cell.length_c   1.000
_cell.angle_alpha   90.00
_cell.angle_beta   90.00
_cell.angle_gamma   90.00
#
_symmetry.space_group_name_H-M   'P 1'
#
loop_
_entity.id
_entity.type
_entity.pdbx_description
1 polymer ?
#
loop_
_entity_poly.entity_id
_entity_poly.type
_entity_poly.pdbx_seq_one_letter_code
_entity_poly.pdbx_strand_id
1 'polypeptide(L)'
;MATKAKGSNPKLFFLHLLSILALYVSAGALITVLFQLINIYIPDTLNSFYDGAYHKSALRSAISFLIVMFPVYIGTLFTLDSIYKKEKETRDLAIRKWLVYFTMFVGVATILFTLVSVFNTFLDGEMTLRFALKVLSVLFVAGSTIGYYFYDLKRFKS
;
A
#
# COMPACT_ATOMS: atom_id res chain seq x y z
N MET A 1 -28.81 19.26 -28.98
CA MET A 1 -28.98 19.25 -27.50
C MET A 1 -27.66 18.77 -26.90
N ALA A 2 -26.78 19.69 -26.49
CA ALA A 2 -25.46 19.34 -25.97
C ALA A 2 -25.60 18.81 -24.54
N THR A 3 -25.26 17.53 -24.32
CA THR A 3 -25.17 16.93 -22.99
C THR A 3 -24.08 17.66 -22.21
N LYS A 4 -24.49 18.54 -21.30
CA LYS A 4 -23.60 19.25 -20.38
C LYS A 4 -22.82 18.19 -19.60
N ALA A 5 -21.56 17.99 -19.95
CA ALA A 5 -20.62 17.19 -19.17
C ALA A 5 -20.54 17.85 -17.79
N LYS A 6 -21.33 17.35 -16.84
CA LYS A 6 -21.29 17.78 -15.45
C LYS A 6 -19.85 17.43 -15.03
N GLY A 7 -19.04 18.44 -14.73
CA GLY A 7 -17.62 18.28 -14.44
C GLY A 7 -17.40 17.36 -13.24
N SER A 8 -16.32 16.58 -13.30
CA SER A 8 -15.80 15.80 -12.17
C SER A 8 -15.71 16.69 -10.93
N ASN A 9 -16.30 16.27 -9.82
CA ASN A 9 -16.20 17.01 -8.55
C ASN A 9 -14.72 16.97 -8.09
N PRO A 10 -13.97 18.10 -8.10
CA PRO A 10 -12.55 18.09 -7.77
C PRO A 10 -12.27 17.50 -6.38
N LYS A 11 -13.19 17.73 -5.43
CA LYS A 11 -13.09 17.18 -4.07
C LYS A 11 -13.04 15.65 -4.07
N LEU A 12 -13.85 14.99 -4.90
CA LEU A 12 -13.85 13.52 -5.01
C LEU A 12 -12.54 13.00 -5.58
N PHE A 13 -12.02 13.68 -6.61
CA PHE A 13 -10.73 13.32 -7.21
C PHE A 13 -9.58 13.43 -6.19
N PHE A 14 -9.47 14.56 -5.47
CA PHE A 14 -8.44 14.74 -4.46
C PHE A 14 -8.58 13.77 -3.27
N LEU A 15 -9.80 13.50 -2.81
CA LEU A 15 -10.05 12.54 -1.74
C LEU A 15 -9.61 11.12 -2.14
N HIS A 16 -9.85 10.75 -3.40
CA HIS A 16 -9.37 9.49 -3.94
C HIS A 16 -7.85 9.42 -4.07
N LEU A 17 -7.23 10.45 -4.64
CA LEU A 17 -5.77 10.51 -4.75
C LEU A 17 -5.11 10.42 -3.38
N LEU A 18 -5.64 11.13 -2.39
CA LEU A 18 -5.17 11.06 -1.00
C LEU A 18 -5.36 9.67 -0.40
N SER A 19 -6.49 9.02 -0.64
CA SER A 19 -6.75 7.64 -0.18
C SER A 19 -5.74 6.65 -0.74
N ILE A 20 -5.46 6.74 -2.04
CA ILE A 20 -4.51 5.90 -2.75
C ILE A 20 -3.09 6.13 -2.21
N LEU A 21 -2.68 7.40 -2.12
CA LEU A 21 -1.38 7.76 -1.57
C LEU A 21 -1.23 7.24 -0.13
N ALA A 22 -2.23 7.45 0.72
CA ALA A 22 -2.21 7.02 2.11
C ALA A 22 -2.11 5.50 2.23
N LEU A 23 -2.88 4.75 1.44
CA LEU A 23 -2.79 3.30 1.39
C LEU A 23 -1.38 2.82 1.03
N TYR A 24 -0.80 3.32 -0.06
CA TYR A 24 0.49 2.82 -0.54
C TYR A 24 1.66 3.23 0.35
N VAL A 25 1.63 4.44 0.92
CA VAL A 25 2.64 4.84 1.90
C VAL A 25 2.51 3.99 3.17
N SER A 26 1.29 3.70 3.64
CA SER A 26 1.09 2.77 4.76
C SER A 26 1.55 1.35 4.45
N ALA A 27 1.29 0.84 3.25
CA ALA A 27 1.73 -0.50 2.83
C ALA A 27 3.26 -0.57 2.75
N GLY A 28 3.91 0.41 2.12
CA GLY A 28 5.38 0.49 2.04
C GLY A 28 6.02 0.66 3.42
N ALA A 29 5.42 1.46 4.30
CA ALA A 29 5.85 1.58 5.68
C ALA A 29 5.75 0.25 6.43
N LEU A 30 4.64 -0.48 6.28
CA LEU A 30 4.46 -1.79 6.90
C LEU A 30 5.49 -2.81 6.41
N ILE A 31 5.73 -2.89 5.10
CA ILE A 31 6.79 -3.72 4.52
C ILE A 31 8.14 -3.36 5.13
N THR A 32 8.44 -2.06 5.22
CA THR A 32 9.70 -1.59 5.80
C THR A 32 9.82 -2.01 7.26
N VAL A 33 8.76 -1.85 8.07
CA VAL A 33 8.74 -2.33 9.46
C VAL A 33 9.08 -3.81 9.53
N LEU A 34 8.39 -4.65 8.74
CA LEU A 34 8.64 -6.09 8.72
C LEU A 34 10.09 -6.42 8.34
N PHE A 35 10.63 -5.74 7.32
CA PHE A 35 12.01 -5.96 6.87
C PHE A 35 13.02 -5.55 7.95
N GLN A 36 12.82 -4.40 8.60
CA GLN A 36 13.74 -3.96 9.65
C GLN A 36 13.65 -4.85 10.88
N LEU A 37 12.47 -5.36 11.24
CA LEU A 37 12.34 -6.36 12.32
C LEU A 37 13.12 -7.62 11.96
N ILE A 38 13.00 -8.14 10.74
CA ILE A 38 13.78 -9.31 10.28
C ILE A 38 15.28 -9.03 10.39
N ASN A 39 15.74 -7.87 9.90
CA ASN A 39 17.16 -7.51 9.94
C ASN A 39 17.71 -7.37 11.37
N ILE A 40 16.91 -6.84 12.31
CA ILE A 40 17.29 -6.64 13.71
C ILE A 40 17.34 -7.97 14.47
N TYR A 41 16.34 -8.84 14.30
CA TYR A 41 16.24 -10.10 15.05
C TYR A 41 17.09 -11.23 14.48
N ILE A 42 17.39 -11.17 13.18
CA ILE A 42 18.27 -12.12 12.50
C ILE A 42 19.39 -11.27 11.91
N PRO A 43 20.43 -10.85 12.65
CA PRO A 43 21.51 -9.99 12.14
C PRO A 43 22.44 -10.74 11.16
N ASP A 44 23.07 -9.99 10.24
CA ASP A 44 24.02 -10.55 9.27
C ASP A 44 25.40 -10.61 9.92
N THR A 45 26.02 -11.79 9.92
CA THR A 45 27.37 -11.93 10.44
C THR A 45 28.42 -11.27 9.54
N LEU A 46 28.10 -11.02 8.26
CA LEU A 46 29.05 -10.43 7.31
C LEU A 46 29.11 -8.89 7.34
N ASN A 47 28.05 -8.20 7.78
CA ASN A 47 27.93 -6.73 7.71
C ASN A 47 27.59 -6.04 9.06
N SER A 48 27.82 -6.73 10.19
CA SER A 48 27.21 -6.41 11.48
C SER A 48 27.53 -5.04 12.12
N PHE A 49 28.64 -4.36 11.78
CA PHE A 49 29.13 -3.22 12.60
C PHE A 49 28.48 -1.86 12.28
N TYR A 50 28.01 -1.65 11.04
CA TYR A 50 27.38 -0.38 10.61
C TYR A 50 25.85 -0.47 10.42
N ASP A 51 25.28 -1.68 10.42
CA ASP A 51 23.89 -1.92 10.01
C ASP A 51 22.85 -1.61 11.13
N GLY A 52 23.23 -1.78 12.40
CA GLY A 52 22.30 -1.71 13.53
C GLY A 52 21.66 -0.32 13.76
N ALA A 53 22.42 0.76 13.57
CA ALA A 53 21.90 2.12 13.72
C ALA A 53 20.98 2.50 12.54
N TYR A 54 21.34 2.06 11.34
CA TYR A 54 20.54 2.26 10.14
C TYR A 54 19.17 1.57 10.25
N HIS A 55 19.13 0.29 10.62
CA HIS A 55 17.88 -0.46 10.76
C HIS A 55 16.93 0.15 11.79
N LYS A 56 17.45 0.58 12.94
CA LYS A 56 16.66 1.25 13.99
C LYS A 56 16.11 2.59 13.52
N SER A 57 16.90 3.37 12.78
CA SER A 57 16.47 4.65 12.20
C SER A 57 15.36 4.43 11.16
N ALA A 58 15.55 3.49 10.24
CA ALA A 58 14.58 3.12 9.21
C ALA A 58 13.27 2.59 9.82
N LEU A 59 13.36 1.74 10.85
CA LEU A 59 12.21 1.21 11.59
C LEU A 59 11.41 2.35 12.22
N ARG A 60 12.07 3.28 12.91
CA ARG A 60 11.42 4.44 13.53
C ARG A 60 10.68 5.29 12.50
N SER A 61 11.33 5.61 11.38
CA SER A 61 10.71 6.37 10.30
C SER A 61 9.49 5.65 9.70
N ALA A 62 9.61 4.35 9.48
CA ALA A 62 8.51 3.54 8.94
C ALA A 62 7.31 3.51 9.90
N ILE A 63 7.54 3.35 11.20
CA ILE A 63 6.48 3.42 12.22
C ILE A 63 5.82 4.81 12.20
N SER A 64 6.59 5.90 12.08
CA SER A 64 6.04 7.26 11.99
C SER A 64 5.12 7.43 10.77
N PHE A 65 5.55 6.95 9.60
CA PHE A 65 4.69 6.96 8.40
C PHE A 65 3.41 6.16 8.61
N LEU A 66 3.49 4.99 9.25
CA LEU A 66 2.34 4.13 9.47
C LEU A 66 1.32 4.79 10.42
N ILE A 67 1.79 5.36 11.53
CA ILE A 67 0.95 6.06 12.51
C ILE A 67 0.21 7.24 11.88
N VAL A 68 0.80 7.95 10.92
CA VAL A 68 0.19 9.11 10.27
C VAL A 68 -0.69 8.71 9.09
N MET A 69 -0.15 7.92 8.16
CA MET A 69 -0.81 7.64 6.88
C MET A 69 -1.95 6.63 7.03
N PHE A 70 -1.85 5.69 7.96
CA PHE A 70 -2.88 4.65 8.10
C PHE A 70 -4.23 5.23 8.59
N PRO A 71 -4.27 6.10 9.63
CA PRO A 71 -5.50 6.79 10.00
C PRO A 71 -6.05 7.69 8.89
N VAL A 72 -5.18 8.34 8.11
CA VAL A 72 -5.60 9.14 6.94
C VAL A 72 -6.30 8.26 5.91
N TYR A 73 -5.74 7.09 5.58
CA TYR A 73 -6.37 6.13 4.68
C TYR A 73 -7.77 5.73 5.19
N ILE A 74 -7.88 5.31 6.45
CA ILE A 74 -9.16 4.91 7.05
C ILE A 74 -10.18 6.07 7.04
N GLY A 75 -9.74 7.29 7.37
CA GLY A 75 -10.59 8.48 7.33
C GLY A 75 -11.11 8.80 5.91
N THR A 76 -10.26 8.67 4.90
CA THR A 76 -10.69 8.85 3.50
C THR A 76 -11.71 7.80 3.07
N LEU A 77 -11.53 6.55 3.52
CA LEU A 77 -12.43 5.43 3.23
C LEU A 77 -13.83 5.66 3.82
N PHE A 78 -13.92 6.07 5.09
CA PHE A 78 -15.19 6.42 5.72
C PHE A 78 -15.88 7.62 5.07
N THR A 79 -15.10 8.64 4.69
CA THR A 79 -15.63 9.82 4.01
C THR A 79 -16.21 9.46 2.65
N LEU A 80 -15.49 8.63 1.88
CA LEU A 80 -15.95 8.13 0.59
C LEU A 80 -17.24 7.31 0.73
N ASP A 81 -17.29 6.34 1.65
CA ASP A 81 -18.48 5.52 1.91
C ASP A 81 -19.70 6.37 2.31
N SER A 82 -19.50 7.40 3.14
CA SER A 82 -20.56 8.33 3.52
C SER A 82 -21.12 9.14 2.34
N ILE A 83 -20.24 9.62 1.45
CA ILE A 83 -20.66 10.33 0.23
C ILE A 83 -21.46 9.39 -0.68
N TYR A 84 -21.00 8.16 -0.82
CA TYR A 84 -21.60 7.15 -1.67
C TYR A 84 -22.97 6.66 -1.21
N LYS A 85 -23.22 6.61 0.09
CA LYS A 85 -24.54 6.27 0.64
C LYS A 85 -25.58 7.37 0.41
N LYS A 86 -25.16 8.63 0.32
CA LYS A 86 -26.04 9.79 0.12
C LYS A 86 -26.41 10.00 -1.34
N GLU A 87 -25.47 9.79 -2.27
CA GLU A 87 -25.69 9.93 -3.71
C GLU A 87 -25.96 8.56 -4.35
N LYS A 88 -27.17 8.02 -4.14
CA LYS A 88 -27.61 6.71 -4.67
C LYS A 88 -27.70 6.66 -6.21
N GLU A 89 -27.62 7.80 -6.90
CA GLU A 89 -27.72 7.91 -8.36
C GLU A 89 -26.38 8.20 -9.04
N THR A 90 -25.74 7.12 -9.51
CA THR A 90 -25.15 6.99 -10.86
C THR A 90 -24.18 8.07 -11.38
N ARG A 91 -23.21 8.51 -10.58
CA ARG A 91 -22.13 9.38 -11.09
C ARG A 91 -20.87 9.24 -10.23
N ASP A 92 -20.00 8.25 -10.38
CA ASP A 92 -19.30 7.80 -11.59
C ASP A 92 -18.82 6.34 -11.39
N LEU A 93 -19.57 5.36 -11.91
CA LEU A 93 -19.08 3.97 -11.93
C LEU A 93 -17.77 3.86 -12.71
N ALA A 94 -17.55 4.74 -13.69
CA ALA A 94 -16.32 4.81 -14.46
C ALA A 94 -15.12 5.28 -13.63
N ILE A 95 -15.24 6.37 -12.87
CA ILE A 95 -14.15 6.88 -12.00
C ILE A 95 -13.83 5.87 -10.91
N ARG A 96 -14.85 5.28 -10.26
CA ARG A 96 -14.62 4.23 -9.26
C ARG A 96 -13.91 3.02 -9.83
N LYS A 97 -14.36 2.48 -10.97
CA LYS A 97 -13.70 1.34 -11.63
C LYS A 97 -12.27 1.69 -12.02
N TRP A 98 -12.07 2.85 -12.67
CA TRP A 98 -10.73 3.30 -13.08
C TRP A 98 -9.78 3.40 -11.88
N LEU A 99 -10.25 3.92 -10.74
CA LEU A 99 -9.45 4.04 -9.53
C LEU A 99 -9.15 2.70 -8.87
N VAL A 100 -10.09 1.75 -8.85
CA VAL A 100 -9.81 0.40 -8.34
C VAL A 100 -8.80 -0.32 -9.25
N TYR A 101 -8.89 -0.14 -10.57
CA TYR A 101 -7.86 -0.66 -11.46
C TYR A 101 -6.52 0.06 -11.28
N PHE A 102 -6.52 1.35 -11.01
CA PHE A 102 -5.30 2.11 -10.72
C PHE A 102 -4.65 1.67 -9.41
N THR A 103 -5.41 1.44 -8.34
CA THR A 103 -4.86 0.84 -7.12
C THR A 103 -4.31 -0.56 -7.43
N MET A 104 -5.07 -1.43 -8.09
CA MET A 104 -4.54 -2.75 -8.47
C MET A 104 -3.21 -2.66 -9.25
N PHE A 105 -3.11 -1.73 -10.20
CA PHE A 105 -1.87 -1.48 -10.95
C PHE A 105 -0.71 -1.04 -10.04
N VAL A 106 -0.92 -0.02 -9.20
CA VAL A 106 0.12 0.45 -8.26
C VAL A 106 0.49 -0.63 -7.24
N GLY A 107 -0.46 -1.47 -6.84
CA GLY A 107 -0.23 -2.64 -5.99
C GLY A 107 0.71 -3.64 -6.64
N VAL A 108 0.42 -4.04 -7.88
CA VAL A 108 1.30 -4.94 -8.64
C VAL A 108 2.68 -4.31 -8.84
N ALA A 109 2.77 -3.03 -9.20
CA ALA A 109 4.04 -2.34 -9.34
C ALA A 109 4.86 -2.34 -8.02
N THR A 110 4.22 -2.05 -6.89
CA THR A 110 4.85 -2.08 -5.56
C THR A 110 5.42 -3.45 -5.22
N ILE A 111 4.67 -4.52 -5.53
CA ILE A 111 5.13 -5.91 -5.34
C ILE A 111 6.36 -6.18 -6.19
N LEU A 112 6.33 -5.82 -7.48
CA LEU A 112 7.44 -6.03 -8.39
C LEU A 112 8.71 -5.30 -7.92
N PHE A 113 8.61 -4.01 -7.60
CA PHE A 113 9.76 -3.25 -7.08
C PHE A 113 10.32 -3.83 -5.78
N THR A 114 9.43 -4.28 -4.88
CA THR A 114 9.86 -4.86 -3.60
C THR A 114 10.53 -6.21 -3.81
N LEU A 115 10.00 -7.06 -4.69
CA LEU A 115 10.64 -8.32 -5.06
C LEU A 115 12.02 -8.07 -5.66
N VAL A 116 12.15 -7.15 -6.61
CA VAL A 116 13.45 -6.76 -7.18
C VAL A 116 14.43 -6.36 -6.07
N SER A 117 14.01 -5.55 -5.09
CA SER A 117 14.86 -5.18 -3.96
C SER A 117 15.28 -6.40 -3.13
N VAL A 118 14.37 -7.33 -2.83
CA VAL A 118 14.67 -8.54 -2.03
C VAL A 118 15.57 -9.51 -2.79
N PHE A 119 15.44 -9.62 -4.12
CA PHE A 119 16.34 -10.43 -4.94
C PHE A 119 17.74 -9.81 -5.02
N ASN A 120 17.87 -8.49 -5.13
CA ASN A 120 19.18 -7.84 -5.09
C ASN A 120 19.91 -8.13 -3.77
N THR A 121 19.22 -8.01 -2.63
CA THR A 121 19.86 -8.31 -1.34
C THR A 121 20.23 -9.79 -1.19
N PHE A 122 19.42 -10.70 -1.75
CA PHE A 122 19.78 -12.12 -1.81
C PHE A 122 21.02 -12.38 -2.67
N LEU A 123 21.13 -11.73 -3.82
CA LEU A 123 22.30 -11.85 -4.72
C LEU A 123 23.56 -11.22 -4.11
N ASP A 124 23.42 -10.22 -3.23
CA ASP A 124 24.51 -9.64 -2.45
C ASP A 124 25.02 -10.55 -1.31
N GLY A 125 24.43 -11.75 -1.14
CA GLY A 125 24.87 -12.77 -0.19
C GLY A 125 24.08 -12.83 1.12
N GLU A 126 22.88 -12.24 1.17
CA GLU A 126 22.01 -12.31 2.34
C GLU A 126 21.59 -13.76 2.69
N MET A 127 21.50 -14.08 3.99
CA MET A 127 21.05 -15.39 4.47
C MET A 127 19.67 -15.79 3.91
N THR A 128 19.55 -17.04 3.45
CA THR A 128 18.32 -17.60 2.84
C THR A 128 17.08 -17.45 3.73
N LEU A 129 17.23 -17.52 5.05
CA LEU A 129 16.12 -17.34 6.00
C LEU A 129 15.54 -15.91 5.97
N ARG A 130 16.40 -14.88 5.91
CA ARG A 130 15.96 -13.47 5.84
C ARG A 130 15.24 -13.21 4.52
N PHE A 131 15.81 -13.69 3.42
CA PHE A 131 15.18 -13.64 2.11
C PHE A 131 13.78 -14.25 2.14
N ALA A 132 13.64 -15.48 2.65
CA ALA A 132 12.35 -16.16 2.73
C ALA A 132 11.31 -15.36 3.55
N LEU A 133 11.69 -14.84 4.71
CA LEU A 133 10.82 -14.03 5.57
C LEU A 133 10.42 -12.69 4.92
N LYS A 134 11.36 -12.04 4.20
CA LYS A 134 11.08 -10.82 3.44
C LYS A 134 10.08 -11.10 2.32
N VAL A 135 10.28 -12.16 1.54
CA VAL A 135 9.33 -12.59 0.50
C VAL A 135 7.95 -12.87 1.08
N LEU A 136 7.86 -13.63 2.18
CA LEU A 136 6.59 -13.92 2.85
C LEU A 136 5.88 -12.64 3.33
N SER A 137 6.64 -11.68 3.86
CA SER A 137 6.12 -10.38 4.29
C SER A 137 5.51 -9.60 3.13
N VAL A 138 6.18 -9.60 1.96
CA VAL A 138 5.65 -8.98 0.74
C VAL A 138 4.36 -9.65 0.30
N LEU A 139 4.35 -10.99 0.24
CA LEU A 139 3.16 -11.76 -0.15
C LEU A 139 1.99 -11.51 0.80
N PHE A 140 2.24 -11.39 2.10
CA PHE A 140 1.21 -11.10 3.09
C PHE A 140 0.58 -9.72 2.88
N VAL A 141 1.41 -8.67 2.74
CA VAL A 141 0.90 -7.30 2.54
C VAL A 141 0.19 -7.19 1.19
N ALA A 142 0.80 -7.70 0.14
CA ALA A 142 0.24 -7.75 -1.20
C ALA A 142 -1.11 -8.46 -1.24
N GLY A 143 -1.18 -9.67 -0.70
CA GLY A 143 -2.38 -10.49 -0.64
C GLY A 143 -3.49 -9.82 0.15
N SER A 144 -3.14 -9.15 1.26
CA SER A 144 -4.10 -8.39 2.06
C SER A 144 -4.67 -7.19 1.30
N THR A 145 -3.82 -6.39 0.66
CA THR A 145 -4.26 -5.22 -0.12
C THR A 145 -5.09 -5.63 -1.33
N ILE A 146 -4.59 -6.55 -2.15
CA ILE A 146 -5.29 -7.03 -3.35
C ILE A 146 -6.58 -7.74 -2.95
N GLY A 147 -6.55 -8.59 -1.93
CA GLY A 147 -7.72 -9.32 -1.41
C GLY A 147 -8.83 -8.39 -0.93
N TYR A 148 -8.48 -7.33 -0.20
CA TYR A 148 -9.43 -6.30 0.23
C TYR A 148 -10.16 -5.66 -0.96
N TYR A 149 -9.43 -5.23 -2.00
CA TYR A 149 -10.04 -4.61 -3.18
C TYR A 149 -10.83 -5.60 -4.04
N PHE A 150 -10.41 -6.87 -4.13
CA PHE A 150 -11.20 -7.90 -4.78
C PHE A 150 -12.53 -8.19 -4.06
N TYR A 151 -12.51 -8.21 -2.72
CA TYR A 151 -13.73 -8.38 -1.92
C TYR A 151 -14.67 -7.19 -2.11
N ASP A 152 -14.13 -5.97 -2.09
CA ASP A 152 -14.88 -4.74 -2.32
C ASP A 152 -15.54 -4.75 -3.72
N LEU A 153 -14.79 -5.13 -4.76
CA LEU A 153 -15.33 -5.31 -6.13
C LEU A 153 -16.48 -6.31 -6.22
N LYS A 154 -16.41 -7.44 -5.48
CA LYS A 154 -17.50 -8.43 -5.45
C LYS A 154 -18.75 -7.89 -4.78
N ARG A 155 -18.60 -7.11 -3.71
CA ARG A 155 -19.71 -6.47 -3.00
C ARG A 155 -20.48 -5.46 -3.87
N PHE A 156 -19.82 -4.86 -4.86
CA PHE A 156 -20.48 -3.96 -5.82
C PHE A 156 -21.31 -4.68 -6.91
N LYS A 157 -21.16 -5.99 -7.08
CA LYS A 157 -21.85 -6.76 -8.14
C LYS A 157 -23.10 -7.49 -7.64
N SER A 158 -23.39 -7.45 -6.34
CA SER A 158 -24.59 -8.02 -5.70
C SER A 158 -25.53 -6.92 -5.23
#